data_AF-A0A674BTW2-F1
#
_entry.id   AF-A0A674BTW2-F1
#
_cell.length_a   1.000
_cell.length_b   1.000
_cell.length_c   1.000
_cell.angle_alpha   90.00
_cell.angle_beta   90.00
_cell.angle_gamma   90.00
#
_symmetry.space_group_name_H-M   'P 1'
#
loop_
_entity.id
_entity.type
_entity.pdbx_description
1 polymer ?
#
loop_
_entity_poly.entity_id
_entity_poly.type
_entity_poly.pdbx_seq_one_letter_code
_entity_poly.pdbx_strand_id
1 'polypeptide(L)'
;IVEIESTFKGIILYPPPPARGGISVTNEDLHCLNEGEFLNDVIIDFYLKYLVSAMLKEEDANRSHMFSSFFYKCLTQTEQRKTPCSEDLPVKKRRHNRVRTWTRNVDLFQKDFIFVPINESAHWFLAVICFPGLEDLQQEPLSPHSPFPAWLEEAESSLDKCFLMDYTSPNPMSLFFSPPGSSTRGQPGPECNESEQQDSADVSSQSTTCKQPCILIMDSLGGHVRSGVVKILQEYLEVEWEVRKGSLRSFSEDSMRGSNPQVPQQDNYSDCGVYLLQYVESFFQNPPKDFEPPMDLKEWFPLMLVKRKRADIRKLVLKIQHQQEDTNDSTSI
;
A
#
# COMPACT_ATOMS: atom_id res chain seq x y z
N ILE A 1 -33.60 8.35 18.27
CA ILE A 1 -32.37 7.53 18.41
C ILE A 1 -31.27 8.53 18.69
N VAL A 2 -30.78 8.57 19.92
CA VAL A 2 -29.76 9.53 20.33
C VAL A 2 -28.46 9.05 19.67
N GLU A 3 -27.97 9.78 18.67
CA GLU A 3 -26.58 9.67 18.25
C GLU A 3 -25.75 10.04 19.49
N ILE A 4 -25.24 9.02 20.18
CA ILE A 4 -24.15 9.24 21.12
C ILE A 4 -23.01 9.69 20.23
N GLU A 5 -22.75 11.00 20.17
CA GLU A 5 -21.45 11.52 19.77
C GLU A 5 -20.44 10.86 20.73
N SER A 6 -19.90 9.71 20.31
CA SER A 6 -18.91 8.98 21.08
C SER A 6 -17.68 9.88 21.12
N THR A 7 -17.50 10.58 22.23
CA THR A 7 -16.34 11.41 22.47
C THR A 7 -15.15 10.47 22.57
N PHE A 8 -14.14 10.67 21.72
CA PHE A 8 -12.91 9.89 21.75
C PHE A 8 -12.25 10.07 23.13
N LYS A 9 -12.15 8.99 23.91
CA LYS A 9 -11.64 9.01 25.28
C LYS A 9 -10.36 8.19 25.38
N GLY A 10 -9.21 8.84 25.15
CA GLY A 10 -7.92 8.22 25.44
C GLY A 10 -7.03 8.04 24.22
N ILE A 11 -6.43 6.86 24.11
CA ILE A 11 -5.39 6.53 23.12
C ILE A 11 -5.71 5.15 22.58
N ILE A 12 -5.68 4.97 21.26
CA ILE A 12 -5.71 3.62 20.67
C ILE A 12 -4.30 3.20 20.27
N LEU A 13 -4.01 1.90 20.38
CA LEU A 13 -2.77 1.32 19.86
C LEU A 13 -3.10 0.36 18.73
N TYR A 14 -2.59 0.61 17.52
CA TYR A 14 -2.87 -0.25 16.35
C TYR A 14 -1.60 -0.74 15.63
N PRO A 15 -1.43 -2.05 15.40
CA PRO A 15 -2.26 -3.13 15.92
C PRO A 15 -2.17 -3.22 17.45
N PRO A 16 -3.22 -3.70 18.14
CA PRO A 16 -3.21 -3.86 19.58
C PRO A 16 -2.24 -4.97 20.01
N PRO A 17 -1.76 -4.95 21.28
CA PRO A 17 -0.99 -6.06 21.84
C PRO A 17 -1.79 -7.37 21.75
N PRO A 18 -1.13 -8.53 21.54
CA PRO A 18 0.31 -8.80 21.61
C PRO A 18 1.09 -8.50 20.32
N ALA A 19 0.45 -7.96 19.29
CA ALA A 19 1.14 -7.61 18.04
C ALA A 19 2.21 -6.52 18.28
N ARG A 20 3.31 -6.59 17.51
CA ARG A 20 4.43 -5.64 17.65
C ARG A 20 4.30 -4.45 16.70
N GLY A 21 4.95 -3.35 17.08
CA GLY A 21 4.99 -2.12 16.29
C GLY A 21 3.67 -1.34 16.30
N GLY A 22 2.92 -1.38 17.40
CA GLY A 22 1.70 -0.59 17.55
C GLY A 22 1.97 0.90 17.38
N ILE A 23 1.09 1.57 16.63
CA ILE A 23 1.04 3.01 16.43
C ILE A 23 0.00 3.56 17.40
N SER A 24 0.44 4.48 18.26
CA SER A 24 -0.42 5.16 19.22
C SER A 24 -1.12 6.32 18.52
N VAL A 25 -2.45 6.32 18.49
CA VAL A 25 -3.26 7.43 17.97
C VAL A 25 -3.95 8.12 19.13
N THR A 26 -3.70 9.41 19.30
CA THR A 26 -4.29 10.23 20.37
C THR A 26 -5.42 11.12 19.87
N ASN A 27 -6.09 11.82 20.78
CA ASN A 27 -7.15 12.76 20.41
C ASN A 27 -6.60 13.93 19.59
N GLU A 28 -5.37 14.35 19.90
CA GLU A 28 -4.66 15.41 19.19
C GLU A 28 -4.43 15.05 17.72
N ASP A 29 -4.08 13.79 17.45
CA ASP A 29 -3.92 13.29 16.07
C ASP A 29 -5.24 13.36 15.29
N LEU A 30 -6.38 13.12 15.94
CA LEU A 30 -7.69 13.19 15.30
C LEU A 30 -8.13 14.61 14.92
N HIS A 31 -7.46 15.66 15.42
CA HIS A 31 -7.74 17.02 14.95
C HIS A 31 -7.39 17.19 13.47
N CYS A 32 -6.36 16.49 12.98
CA CYS A 32 -5.97 16.60 11.57
C CYS A 32 -7.00 16.01 10.59
N LEU A 33 -7.98 15.23 11.10
CA LEU A 33 -9.10 14.71 10.33
C LEU A 33 -10.25 15.72 10.15
N ASN A 34 -10.15 16.92 10.71
CA ASN A 34 -11.11 17.99 10.42
C ASN A 34 -10.95 18.48 8.96
N GLU A 35 -12.01 19.05 8.40
CA GLU A 35 -11.94 19.67 7.07
C GLU A 35 -10.92 20.81 7.06
N GLY A 36 -10.13 20.92 5.98
CA GLY A 36 -9.12 21.97 5.85
C GLY A 36 -7.77 21.66 6.50
N GLU A 37 -7.67 20.65 7.38
CA GLU A 37 -6.43 20.31 8.08
C GLU A 37 -5.54 19.32 7.29
N PHE A 38 -4.23 19.49 7.36
CA PHE A 38 -3.27 18.54 6.77
C PHE A 38 -3.16 17.28 7.63
N LEU A 39 -3.28 16.09 7.01
CA LEU A 39 -3.05 14.83 7.73
C LEU A 39 -1.61 14.76 8.27
N ASN A 40 -1.47 14.25 9.49
CA ASN A 40 -0.18 14.07 10.14
C ASN A 40 0.40 12.66 9.90
N ASP A 41 1.68 12.46 10.25
CA ASP A 41 2.38 11.18 10.10
C ASP A 41 1.65 10.03 10.81
N VAL A 42 1.08 10.27 12.01
CA VAL A 42 0.41 9.25 12.82
C VAL A 42 -0.82 8.69 12.11
N ILE A 43 -1.69 9.56 11.58
CA ILE A 43 -2.90 9.15 10.87
C ILE A 43 -2.57 8.46 9.55
N ILE A 44 -1.56 8.94 8.82
CA ILE A 44 -1.10 8.29 7.59
C ILE A 44 -0.60 6.87 7.88
N ASP A 45 0.37 6.73 8.79
CA ASP A 45 0.97 5.42 9.10
C ASP A 45 -0.05 4.46 9.73
N PHE A 46 -0.93 4.97 10.60
CA PHE A 46 -2.04 4.20 11.18
C PHE A 46 -2.94 3.61 10.08
N TYR A 47 -3.44 4.45 9.18
CA TYR A 47 -4.42 4.01 8.20
C TYR A 47 -3.78 3.07 7.17
N LEU A 48 -2.56 3.36 6.72
CA LEU A 48 -1.83 2.45 5.83
C LEU A 48 -1.61 1.08 6.46
N LYS A 49 -1.28 1.04 7.75
CA LYS A 49 -1.13 -0.22 8.49
C LYS A 49 -2.46 -0.96 8.65
N TYR A 50 -3.55 -0.23 8.84
CA TYR A 50 -4.90 -0.78 8.83
C TYR A 50 -5.25 -1.38 7.46
N LEU A 51 -5.00 -0.68 6.36
CA LEU A 51 -5.28 -1.16 5.00
C LEU A 51 -4.54 -2.48 4.71
N VAL A 52 -3.24 -2.55 5.04
CA VAL A 52 -2.46 -3.79 4.87
C VAL A 52 -3.06 -4.94 5.67
N SER A 53 -3.53 -4.69 6.89
CA SER A 53 -4.04 -5.75 7.76
C SER A 53 -5.49 -6.17 7.43
N ALA A 54 -6.31 -5.22 6.97
CA ALA A 54 -7.73 -5.43 6.77
C ALA A 54 -8.10 -5.82 5.34
N MET A 55 -7.26 -5.48 4.34
CA MET A 55 -7.61 -5.64 2.93
C MET A 55 -6.73 -6.64 2.18
N LEU A 56 -5.46 -6.79 2.57
CA LEU A 56 -4.58 -7.74 1.89
C LEU A 56 -4.72 -9.13 2.51
N LYS A 57 -4.78 -10.14 1.64
CA LYS A 57 -4.57 -11.53 2.03
C LYS A 57 -3.09 -11.74 2.40
N GLU A 58 -2.80 -12.80 3.14
CA GLU A 58 -1.42 -13.08 3.60
C GLU A 58 -0.42 -13.15 2.44
N GLU A 59 -0.81 -13.74 1.32
CA GLU A 59 0.02 -13.83 0.11
C GLU A 59 0.35 -12.46 -0.49
N ASP A 60 -0.65 -11.58 -0.63
CA ASP A 60 -0.48 -10.24 -1.19
C ASP A 60 0.28 -9.32 -0.22
N ALA A 61 0.05 -9.48 1.08
CA ALA A 61 0.82 -8.83 2.13
C ALA A 61 2.29 -9.28 2.11
N ASN A 62 2.56 -10.55 1.82
CA ASN A 62 3.91 -11.08 1.64
C ASN A 62 4.59 -10.60 0.34
N ARG A 63 3.82 -10.29 -0.71
CA ARG A 63 4.32 -9.68 -1.95
C ARG A 63 4.45 -8.16 -1.87
N SER A 64 3.90 -7.54 -0.83
CA SER A 64 3.92 -6.09 -0.64
C SER A 64 4.83 -5.66 0.52
N HIS A 65 5.27 -4.41 0.49
CA HIS A 65 5.93 -3.76 1.63
C HIS A 65 5.45 -2.32 1.76
N MET A 66 5.02 -1.94 2.97
CA MET A 66 4.61 -0.57 3.29
C MET A 66 5.66 0.06 4.20
N PHE A 67 6.39 1.05 3.70
CA PHE A 67 7.24 1.88 4.55
C PHE A 67 6.39 2.86 5.37
N SER A 68 6.87 3.22 6.56
CA SER A 68 6.32 4.37 7.29
C SER A 68 6.75 5.68 6.63
N SER A 69 6.02 6.76 6.90
CA SER A 69 6.33 8.10 6.40
C SER A 69 7.73 8.59 6.78
N PHE A 70 8.29 8.04 7.86
CA PHE A 70 9.63 8.37 8.34
C PHE A 70 10.75 7.82 7.46
N PHE A 71 10.51 6.79 6.64
CA PHE A 71 11.57 6.19 5.81
C PHE A 71 12.22 7.22 4.89
N TYR A 72 11.43 7.86 4.02
CA TYR A 72 11.97 8.80 3.04
C TYR A 72 12.52 10.07 3.72
N LYS A 73 11.88 10.51 4.80
CA LYS A 73 12.35 11.62 5.65
C LYS A 73 13.75 11.35 6.22
N CYS A 74 14.00 10.16 6.77
CA CYS A 74 15.32 9.77 7.29
C CYS A 74 16.35 9.53 6.16
N LEU A 75 15.91 8.96 5.04
CA LEU A 75 16.76 8.72 3.87
C LEU A 75 17.32 10.04 3.32
N THR A 76 16.51 11.11 3.29
CA THR A 76 16.85 12.42 2.73
C THR A 76 17.37 13.43 3.75
N GLN A 77 17.37 13.10 5.04
CA GLN A 77 17.80 14.00 6.10
C GLN A 77 19.23 14.53 5.90
N THR A 78 19.38 15.85 5.94
CA THR A 78 20.67 16.55 5.82
C THR A 78 21.53 16.29 7.06
N GLU A 79 22.80 15.94 6.86
CA GLU A 79 23.76 15.72 7.95
C GLU A 79 24.10 17.05 8.64
N GLN A 80 23.72 17.21 9.92
CA GLN A 80 24.08 18.40 10.70
C GLN A 80 25.50 18.34 11.30
N ARG A 81 26.11 17.15 11.40
CA ARG A 81 27.43 16.94 11.99
C ARG A 81 28.35 16.20 11.02
N LYS A 82 29.35 16.93 10.50
CA LYS A 82 30.46 16.35 9.74
C LYS A 82 31.27 15.45 10.66
N THR A 83 31.13 14.14 10.52
CA THR A 83 32.00 13.18 11.21
C THR A 83 33.14 12.83 10.25
N PRO A 84 34.41 12.92 10.67
CA PRO A 84 35.55 12.75 9.74
C PRO A 84 35.59 11.39 9.03
N CYS A 85 34.96 10.34 9.57
CA CYS A 85 34.85 9.03 8.89
C CYS A 85 33.74 8.93 7.84
N SER A 86 32.83 9.90 7.71
CA SER A 86 31.73 9.82 6.73
C SER A 86 32.08 10.42 5.37
N GLU A 87 33.16 11.19 5.25
CA GLU A 87 33.52 11.89 4.01
C GLU A 87 33.93 10.93 2.87
N ASP A 88 34.52 9.78 3.20
CA ASP A 88 35.01 8.82 2.20
C ASP A 88 33.90 7.99 1.51
N LEU A 89 32.67 8.01 2.04
CA LEU A 89 31.57 7.21 1.49
C LEU A 89 30.78 7.98 0.42
N PRO A 90 30.45 7.33 -0.71
CA PRO A 90 29.51 7.88 -1.69
C PRO A 90 28.20 8.32 -1.04
N VAL A 91 27.62 9.42 -1.52
CA VAL A 91 26.40 10.03 -0.95
C VAL A 91 25.27 9.00 -0.81
N LYS A 92 25.05 8.15 -1.82
CA LYS A 92 24.03 7.09 -1.78
C LYS A 92 24.22 6.10 -0.63
N LYS A 93 25.46 5.69 -0.35
CA LYS A 93 25.78 4.78 0.79
C LYS A 93 25.55 5.47 2.12
N ARG A 94 25.85 6.77 2.23
CA ARG A 94 25.53 7.57 3.43
C ARG A 94 24.02 7.68 3.67
N ARG A 95 23.24 7.96 2.62
CA ARG A 95 21.77 7.97 2.70
C ARG A 95 21.23 6.63 3.19
N HIS A 96 21.64 5.55 2.53
CA HIS A 96 21.23 4.18 2.86
C HIS A 96 21.56 3.82 4.31
N ASN A 97 22.76 4.15 4.80
CA ASN A 97 23.18 3.86 6.17
C ASN A 97 22.22 4.42 7.25
N ARG A 98 21.50 5.51 6.98
CA ARG A 98 20.51 6.09 7.91
C ARG A 98 19.25 5.23 8.06
N VAL A 99 18.92 4.44 7.05
CA VAL A 99 17.69 3.62 6.99
C VAL A 99 17.95 2.13 6.82
N ARG A 100 19.22 1.69 6.83
CA ARG A 100 19.63 0.28 6.65
C ARG A 100 18.94 -0.72 7.57
N THR A 101 18.49 -0.28 8.74
CA THR A 101 17.80 -1.13 9.71
C THR A 101 16.33 -1.38 9.34
N TRP A 102 15.72 -0.56 8.49
CA TRP A 102 14.30 -0.68 8.16
C TRP A 102 14.01 -1.96 7.38
N THR A 103 14.96 -2.41 6.56
CA THR A 103 14.85 -3.65 5.82
C THR A 103 15.50 -4.82 6.54
N ARG A 104 16.01 -4.71 7.77
CA ARG A 104 16.85 -5.75 8.41
C ARG A 104 16.32 -7.18 8.22
N ASN A 105 15.00 -7.36 8.37
CA ASN A 105 14.32 -8.66 8.28
C ASN A 105 13.41 -8.79 7.04
N VAL A 106 13.61 -7.99 5.99
CA VAL A 106 12.81 -7.99 4.76
C VAL A 106 13.72 -7.88 3.54
N ASP A 107 13.54 -8.76 2.56
CA ASP A 107 14.14 -8.61 1.22
C ASP A 107 13.17 -7.89 0.30
N LEU A 108 13.49 -6.64 -0.05
CA LEU A 108 12.66 -5.81 -0.93
C LEU A 108 12.56 -6.37 -2.35
N PHE A 109 13.57 -7.12 -2.81
CA PHE A 109 13.63 -7.64 -4.18
C PHE A 109 12.81 -8.92 -4.36
N GLN A 110 12.19 -9.43 -3.30
CA GLN A 110 11.18 -10.48 -3.35
C GLN A 110 9.75 -9.92 -3.36
N LYS A 111 9.61 -8.59 -3.29
CA LYS A 111 8.32 -7.90 -3.31
C LYS A 111 7.95 -7.53 -4.73
N ASP A 112 6.66 -7.51 -4.99
CA ASP A 112 6.08 -6.93 -6.20
C ASP A 112 5.81 -5.45 -6.03
N PHE A 113 5.38 -5.01 -4.84
CA PHE A 113 5.04 -3.61 -4.60
C PHE A 113 5.65 -3.10 -3.30
N ILE A 114 6.33 -1.96 -3.38
CA ILE A 114 6.84 -1.25 -2.21
C ILE A 114 6.25 0.16 -2.21
N PHE A 115 5.46 0.44 -1.19
CA PHE A 115 4.77 1.71 -1.00
C PHE A 115 5.62 2.61 -0.10
N VAL A 116 5.86 3.83 -0.57
CA VAL A 116 6.63 4.85 0.13
C VAL A 116 5.77 6.11 0.23
N PRO A 117 5.13 6.37 1.38
CA PRO A 117 4.50 7.66 1.65
C PRO A 117 5.57 8.74 1.76
N ILE A 118 5.40 9.85 1.04
CA ILE A 118 6.38 10.94 1.02
C ILE A 118 5.68 12.26 1.34
N ASN A 119 6.29 13.02 2.25
CA ASN A 119 5.89 14.39 2.57
C ASN A 119 7.05 15.34 2.26
N GLU A 120 6.87 16.22 1.28
CA GLU A 120 7.80 17.31 0.97
C GLU A 120 7.05 18.64 1.05
N SER A 121 7.52 19.58 1.88
CA SER A 121 6.92 20.91 2.02
C SER A 121 5.42 20.90 2.37
N ALA A 122 5.03 20.04 3.33
CA ALA A 122 3.64 19.84 3.77
C ALA A 122 2.71 19.29 2.67
N HIS A 123 3.27 18.62 1.68
CA HIS A 123 2.53 17.97 0.61
C HIS A 123 2.80 16.46 0.58
N TRP A 124 1.73 15.69 0.77
CA TRP A 124 1.75 14.23 0.70
C TRP A 124 1.57 13.71 -0.72
N PHE A 125 2.41 12.77 -1.12
CA PHE A 125 2.26 12.00 -2.35
C PHE A 125 2.83 10.59 -2.15
N LEU A 126 2.50 9.68 -3.05
CA LEU A 126 2.87 8.27 -2.95
C LEU A 126 3.89 7.91 -4.03
N ALA A 127 4.98 7.27 -3.63
CA ALA A 127 5.81 6.50 -4.56
C ALA A 127 5.51 5.00 -4.41
N VAL A 128 5.35 4.30 -5.54
CA VAL A 128 5.19 2.84 -5.59
C VAL A 128 6.28 2.25 -6.45
N ILE A 129 7.21 1.52 -5.83
CA ILE A 129 8.24 0.76 -6.55
C ILE A 129 7.61 -0.58 -6.93
N CYS A 130 7.52 -0.83 -8.23
CA CYS A 130 6.90 -2.02 -8.79
C CYS A 130 7.97 -2.97 -9.29
N PHE A 131 7.81 -4.25 -8.97
CA PHE A 131 8.63 -5.39 -9.40
C PHE A 131 10.16 -5.16 -9.34
N PRO A 132 10.72 -4.66 -8.22
CA PRO A 132 12.15 -4.33 -8.12
C PRO A 132 13.09 -5.53 -8.30
N GLY A 133 12.59 -6.75 -8.13
CA GLY A 133 13.35 -7.98 -8.38
C GLY A 133 13.53 -8.32 -9.85
N LEU A 134 12.59 -7.94 -10.73
CA LEU A 134 12.60 -8.33 -12.15
C LEU A 134 13.68 -7.60 -12.93
N GLU A 135 14.47 -8.32 -13.73
CA GLU A 135 15.54 -7.75 -14.55
C GLU A 135 15.02 -7.07 -15.82
N ASP A 136 14.01 -7.66 -16.46
CA ASP A 136 13.42 -7.20 -17.72
C ASP A 136 11.89 -7.30 -17.72
N LEU A 137 11.27 -6.68 -18.74
CA LEU A 137 9.84 -6.79 -19.06
C LEU A 137 9.40 -8.25 -19.13
N GLN A 138 8.37 -8.61 -18.35
CA GLN A 138 7.70 -9.90 -18.45
C GLN A 138 6.28 -9.70 -18.98
N GLN A 139 6.02 -10.24 -20.17
CA GLN A 139 4.69 -10.35 -20.73
C GLN A 139 4.13 -11.73 -20.36
N GLU A 140 3.11 -11.74 -19.52
CA GLU A 140 2.40 -12.98 -19.18
C GLU A 140 1.06 -13.00 -19.94
N PRO A 141 0.75 -14.07 -20.70
CA PRO A 141 -0.59 -14.27 -21.21
C PRO A 141 -1.54 -14.44 -20.01
N LEU A 142 -2.73 -13.83 -20.06
CA LEU A 142 -3.76 -14.08 -19.05
C LEU A 142 -4.14 -15.57 -19.06
N SER A 143 -3.51 -16.34 -18.18
CA SER A 143 -3.93 -17.70 -17.89
C SER A 143 -5.24 -17.67 -17.10
N PRO A 144 -6.24 -18.51 -17.41
CA PRO A 144 -7.41 -18.71 -16.56
C PRO A 144 -7.07 -19.17 -15.12
N HIS A 145 -5.81 -19.54 -14.86
CA HIS A 145 -5.29 -19.96 -13.57
C HIS A 145 -4.02 -19.20 -13.14
N SER A 146 -3.90 -17.92 -13.50
CA SER A 146 -2.80 -17.04 -13.07
C SER A 146 -2.82 -16.78 -11.54
N PRO A 147 -1.66 -16.63 -10.86
CA PRO A 147 -1.55 -16.25 -9.44
C PRO A 147 -1.90 -14.77 -9.16
N PHE A 148 -2.73 -14.15 -10.00
CA PHE A 148 -3.45 -12.93 -9.67
C PHE A 148 -4.84 -13.34 -9.19
N PRO A 149 -5.31 -12.83 -8.03
CA PRO A 149 -6.35 -13.55 -7.32
C PRO A 149 -7.68 -13.56 -8.10
N ALA A 150 -8.52 -14.56 -7.84
CA ALA A 150 -9.84 -14.80 -8.45
C ALA A 150 -10.92 -13.72 -8.19
N TRP A 151 -10.52 -12.51 -7.79
CA TRP A 151 -11.42 -11.40 -7.43
C TRP A 151 -11.86 -10.56 -8.64
N LEU A 152 -11.35 -10.86 -9.84
CA LEU A 152 -11.73 -10.18 -11.07
C LEU A 152 -13.09 -10.64 -11.60
N GLU A 153 -13.56 -11.84 -11.26
CA GLU A 153 -14.89 -12.33 -11.64
C GLU A 153 -15.99 -11.92 -10.64
N GLU A 154 -15.65 -11.68 -9.36
CA GLU A 154 -16.64 -11.32 -8.34
C GLU A 154 -17.03 -9.83 -8.39
N ALA A 155 -16.15 -8.96 -8.89
CA ALA A 155 -16.35 -7.51 -8.91
C ALA A 155 -17.46 -7.06 -9.89
N GLU A 156 -17.65 -7.75 -11.02
CA GLU A 156 -18.70 -7.41 -12.00
C GLU A 156 -20.11 -7.72 -11.48
N SER A 157 -20.26 -8.62 -10.50
CA SER A 157 -21.56 -8.91 -9.87
C SER A 157 -21.91 -8.00 -8.68
N SER A 158 -20.94 -7.19 -8.19
CA SER A 158 -21.09 -6.42 -6.95
C SER A 158 -21.46 -4.95 -7.13
N LEU A 159 -21.50 -4.44 -8.38
CA LEU A 159 -21.82 -3.04 -8.69
C LEU A 159 -23.25 -2.64 -8.26
N ASP A 160 -24.14 -3.60 -8.03
CA ASP A 160 -25.50 -3.39 -7.51
C ASP A 160 -25.64 -3.52 -5.97
N LYS A 161 -24.55 -3.72 -5.22
CA LYS A 161 -24.58 -3.81 -3.74
C LYS A 161 -23.87 -2.66 -3.01
N CYS A 162 -23.40 -1.62 -3.70
CA CYS A 162 -22.71 -0.49 -3.08
C CYS A 162 -23.61 0.53 -2.32
N PHE A 163 -24.87 0.21 -2.03
CA PHE A 163 -25.71 0.98 -1.12
C PHE A 163 -26.02 0.17 0.13
N LEU A 164 -25.56 0.67 1.29
CA LEU A 164 -25.54 0.08 2.65
C LEU A 164 -24.32 -0.79 2.97
N MET A 165 -23.18 -0.15 3.27
CA MET A 165 -22.10 -0.81 4.00
C MET A 165 -22.42 -0.82 5.50
N ASP A 166 -23.08 -1.89 5.94
CA ASP A 166 -23.07 -2.34 7.33
C ASP A 166 -21.86 -3.28 7.49
N TYR A 167 -20.76 -2.80 8.07
CA TYR A 167 -19.51 -3.57 8.19
C TYR A 167 -19.63 -4.65 9.28
N THR A 168 -20.20 -5.80 8.92
CA THR A 168 -19.91 -7.07 9.60
C THR A 168 -18.73 -7.74 8.89
N SER A 169 -17.53 -7.20 9.09
CA SER A 169 -16.28 -7.81 8.58
C SER A 169 -15.75 -8.84 9.59
N PRO A 170 -15.19 -9.97 9.15
CA PRO A 170 -14.48 -10.91 10.03
C PRO A 170 -13.29 -10.24 10.72
N ASN A 171 -12.97 -10.72 11.91
CA ASN A 171 -11.95 -10.18 12.80
C ASN A 171 -10.58 -10.00 12.08
N PRO A 172 -10.03 -8.77 11.97
CA PRO A 172 -8.78 -8.47 11.23
C PRO A 172 -7.50 -9.00 11.90
N MET A 173 -7.63 -9.85 12.92
CA MET A 173 -6.52 -10.39 13.72
C MET A 173 -5.91 -11.68 13.15
N SER A 174 -6.42 -12.24 12.05
CA SER A 174 -5.89 -13.50 11.48
C SER A 174 -4.44 -13.40 11.01
N LEU A 175 -4.00 -12.23 10.55
CA LEU A 175 -2.61 -12.00 10.12
C LEU A 175 -1.61 -11.90 11.29
N PHE A 176 -2.09 -11.87 12.55
CA PHE A 176 -1.26 -11.73 13.74
C PHE A 176 -1.25 -12.98 14.65
N PHE A 177 -2.00 -14.02 14.30
CA PHE A 177 -2.11 -15.25 15.09
C PHE A 177 -2.05 -16.50 14.21
N SER A 178 -1.02 -17.33 14.39
CA SER A 178 -0.97 -18.69 13.83
C SER A 178 -1.19 -19.73 14.94
N PRO A 179 -2.18 -20.64 14.83
CA PRO A 179 -2.20 -21.89 15.58
C PRO A 179 -1.60 -23.06 14.77
N PRO A 180 -1.09 -24.13 15.42
CA PRO A 180 -0.44 -25.23 14.74
C PRO A 180 -1.43 -26.28 14.19
N GLY A 181 -1.19 -26.67 12.94
CA GLY A 181 -1.51 -27.93 12.25
C GLY A 181 -2.75 -28.74 12.63
N SER A 182 -3.60 -29.03 11.64
CA SER A 182 -4.10 -30.40 11.45
C SER A 182 -4.41 -30.69 9.97
N SER A 183 -3.92 -31.84 9.54
CA SER A 183 -4.09 -32.44 8.22
C SER A 183 -5.46 -33.12 8.14
N THR A 184 -6.21 -32.90 7.06
CA THR A 184 -7.10 -33.95 6.54
C THR A 184 -7.20 -33.91 5.03
N ARG A 185 -7.18 -35.13 4.49
CA ARG A 185 -7.08 -35.58 3.12
C ARG A 185 -8.46 -36.10 2.71
N GLY A 186 -8.96 -35.74 1.53
CA GLY A 186 -10.22 -36.28 0.99
C GLY A 186 -10.32 -36.07 -0.52
N GLN A 187 -10.45 -37.16 -1.25
CA GLN A 187 -10.33 -37.31 -2.71
C GLN A 187 -11.59 -36.90 -3.52
N PRO A 188 -11.48 -36.81 -4.87
CA PRO A 188 -12.51 -36.31 -5.78
C PRO A 188 -13.28 -37.40 -6.56
N GLY A 189 -14.39 -36.99 -7.19
CA GLY A 189 -15.02 -37.63 -8.36
C GLY A 189 -16.55 -37.45 -8.42
N PRO A 190 -17.23 -37.64 -9.57
CA PRO A 190 -16.74 -37.85 -10.93
C PRO A 190 -17.28 -36.87 -12.00
N GLU A 191 -16.65 -36.93 -13.17
CA GLU A 191 -16.99 -36.35 -14.47
C GLU A 191 -18.35 -36.81 -15.01
N CYS A 192 -18.96 -36.00 -15.91
CA CYS A 192 -19.71 -36.49 -17.08
C CYS A 192 -19.92 -35.37 -18.15
N ASN A 193 -19.26 -35.57 -19.29
CA ASN A 193 -19.64 -35.39 -20.70
C ASN A 193 -19.99 -34.04 -21.36
N GLU A 194 -19.08 -33.65 -22.28
CA GLU A 194 -19.24 -33.25 -23.70
C GLU A 194 -20.68 -33.32 -24.26
N SER A 195 -21.20 -32.41 -25.10
CA SER A 195 -20.66 -31.69 -26.27
C SER A 195 -21.71 -30.63 -26.66
N GLU A 196 -21.37 -29.50 -27.28
CA GLU A 196 -21.51 -29.29 -28.73
C GLU A 196 -20.84 -27.97 -29.15
N GLN A 197 -20.14 -28.01 -30.29
CA GLN A 197 -19.42 -26.92 -30.93
C GLN A 197 -20.38 -25.95 -31.63
N GLN A 198 -20.07 -24.65 -31.55
CA GLN A 198 -20.51 -23.70 -32.56
C GLN A 198 -19.39 -22.68 -32.84
N ASP A 199 -18.89 -22.75 -34.06
CA ASP A 199 -17.86 -21.87 -34.61
C ASP A 199 -18.34 -20.41 -34.66
N SER A 200 -17.59 -19.53 -33.99
CA SER A 200 -17.51 -18.12 -34.36
C SER A 200 -16.07 -17.66 -34.19
N ALA A 201 -15.41 -17.39 -35.32
CA ALA A 201 -14.11 -16.74 -35.37
C ALA A 201 -14.23 -15.32 -34.81
N ASP A 202 -13.94 -15.17 -33.52
CA ASP A 202 -13.72 -13.88 -32.89
C ASP A 202 -12.23 -13.76 -32.57
N VAL A 203 -11.60 -12.70 -33.07
CA VAL A 203 -10.21 -12.36 -32.78
C VAL A 203 -10.19 -11.85 -31.34
N SER A 204 -10.17 -12.79 -30.40
CA SER A 204 -9.92 -12.51 -28.99
C SER A 204 -8.52 -11.94 -28.87
N SER A 205 -8.42 -10.62 -28.75
CA SER A 205 -7.23 -9.95 -28.26
C SER A 205 -6.99 -10.47 -26.84
N GLN A 206 -6.17 -11.51 -26.72
CA GLN A 206 -5.68 -12.01 -25.44
C GLN A 206 -5.04 -10.82 -24.74
N SER A 207 -5.70 -10.30 -23.69
CA SER A 207 -5.10 -9.22 -22.90
C SER A 207 -3.86 -9.80 -22.22
N THR A 208 -2.72 -9.17 -22.42
CA THR A 208 -1.45 -9.55 -21.81
C THR A 208 -1.15 -8.55 -20.70
N THR A 209 -0.78 -9.03 -19.51
CA THR A 209 -0.32 -8.13 -18.44
C THR A 209 1.18 -7.90 -18.59
N CYS A 210 1.60 -6.64 -18.66
CA CYS A 210 3.00 -6.26 -18.74
C CYS A 210 3.54 -5.94 -17.34
N LYS A 211 4.45 -6.78 -16.83
CA LYS A 211 5.17 -6.52 -15.57
C LYS A 211 6.53 -5.93 -15.90
N GLN A 212 6.89 -4.82 -15.26
CA GLN A 212 8.21 -4.24 -15.38
C GLN A 212 8.69 -3.55 -14.11
N PRO A 213 10.01 -3.53 -13.86
CA PRO A 213 10.58 -2.69 -12.82
C PRO A 213 10.31 -1.20 -13.12
N CYS A 214 9.53 -0.53 -12.28
CA CYS A 214 9.28 0.91 -12.43
C CYS A 214 8.99 1.59 -11.09
N ILE A 215 9.06 2.92 -11.06
CA ILE A 215 8.66 3.73 -9.90
C ILE A 215 7.50 4.64 -10.30
N LEU A 216 6.32 4.40 -9.74
CA LEU A 216 5.14 5.23 -9.98
C LEU A 216 5.08 6.33 -8.94
N ILE A 217 4.88 7.58 -9.37
CA ILE A 217 4.65 8.74 -8.50
C ILE A 217 3.20 9.21 -8.66
N MET A 218 2.38 8.96 -7.64
CA MET A 218 0.98 9.37 -7.58
C MET A 218 0.86 10.64 -6.73
N ASP A 219 0.56 11.76 -7.38
CA ASP A 219 0.52 13.10 -6.77
C ASP A 219 -0.81 13.78 -7.13
N SER A 220 -1.62 14.09 -6.11
CA SER A 220 -2.96 14.67 -6.27
C SER A 220 -2.95 16.13 -6.73
N LEU A 221 -1.86 16.87 -6.52
CA LEU A 221 -1.70 18.24 -7.03
C LEU A 221 -1.18 18.26 -8.47
N GLY A 222 -0.59 17.15 -8.93
CA GLY A 222 0.03 17.06 -10.25
C GLY A 222 1.17 18.07 -10.46
N GLY A 223 1.42 18.40 -11.74
CA GLY A 223 2.26 19.53 -12.14
C GLY A 223 3.78 19.30 -12.14
N HIS A 224 4.34 18.60 -11.15
CA HIS A 224 5.79 18.44 -11.04
C HIS A 224 6.24 16.98 -11.13
N VAL A 225 7.07 16.69 -12.15
CA VAL A 225 7.81 15.43 -12.23
C VAL A 225 8.77 15.38 -11.04
N ARG A 226 8.58 14.41 -10.14
CA ARG A 226 9.39 14.22 -8.94
C ARG A 226 10.68 13.44 -9.24
N SER A 227 11.42 13.85 -10.27
CA SER A 227 12.63 13.13 -10.74
C SER A 227 13.70 12.99 -9.66
N GLY A 228 13.83 13.97 -8.77
CA GLY A 228 14.73 13.90 -7.62
C GLY A 228 14.37 12.76 -6.66
N VAL A 229 13.08 12.55 -6.40
CA VAL A 229 12.58 11.46 -5.56
C VAL A 229 12.88 10.11 -6.20
N VAL A 230 12.54 9.96 -7.48
CA VAL A 230 12.82 8.75 -8.27
C VAL A 230 14.31 8.39 -8.19
N LYS A 231 15.18 9.37 -8.45
CA LYS A 231 16.64 9.16 -8.39
C LYS A 231 17.12 8.73 -7.00
N ILE A 232 16.59 9.34 -5.94
CA ILE A 232 16.96 8.98 -4.57
C ILE A 232 16.53 7.53 -4.24
N LEU A 233 15.33 7.12 -4.67
CA LEU A 233 14.83 5.76 -4.48
C LEU A 233 15.63 4.73 -5.31
N GLN A 234 15.94 5.05 -6.57
CA GLN A 234 16.83 4.25 -7.42
C GLN A 234 18.19 4.02 -6.75
N GLU A 235 18.85 5.09 -6.29
CA GLU A 235 20.14 4.98 -5.60
C GLU A 235 20.05 4.21 -4.27
N TYR A 236 18.92 4.31 -3.57
CA TYR A 236 18.65 3.48 -2.38
C TYR A 236 18.59 2.00 -2.75
N LEU A 237 17.86 1.64 -3.82
CA LEU A 237 17.74 0.27 -4.31
C LEU A 237 19.09 -0.29 -4.78
N GLU A 238 19.94 0.52 -5.44
CA GLU A 238 21.29 0.10 -5.83
C GLU A 238 22.13 -0.35 -4.62
N VAL A 239 22.12 0.45 -3.55
CA VAL A 239 22.88 0.13 -2.33
C VAL A 239 22.24 -1.03 -1.57
N GLU A 240 20.91 -1.07 -1.47
CA GLU A 240 20.20 -2.19 -0.83
C GLU A 240 20.45 -3.50 -1.60
N TRP A 241 20.48 -3.47 -2.93
CA TRP A 241 20.81 -4.64 -3.75
C TRP A 241 22.23 -5.12 -3.50
N GLU A 242 23.21 -4.22 -3.48
CA GLU A 242 24.60 -4.54 -3.14
C GLU A 242 24.69 -5.22 -1.77
N VAL A 243 24.00 -4.69 -0.76
CA VAL A 243 23.98 -5.23 0.61
C VAL A 243 23.29 -6.60 0.68
N ARG A 244 22.20 -6.82 -0.08
CA ARG A 244 21.38 -8.04 0.00
C ARG A 244 21.87 -9.18 -0.88
N LYS A 245 22.28 -8.85 -2.10
CA LYS A 245 22.63 -9.82 -3.14
C LYS A 245 24.13 -9.96 -3.33
N GLY A 246 24.95 -9.07 -2.75
CA GLY A 246 26.40 -9.10 -2.88
C GLY A 246 26.92 -8.81 -4.30
N SER A 247 26.06 -8.31 -5.18
CA SER A 247 26.36 -7.97 -6.57
C SER A 247 25.98 -6.52 -6.86
N LEU A 248 26.50 -5.95 -7.95
CA LEU A 248 26.11 -4.62 -8.38
C LEU A 248 24.98 -4.72 -9.40
N ARG A 249 23.94 -3.91 -9.21
CA ARG A 249 22.85 -3.73 -10.16
C ARG A 249 22.53 -2.24 -10.27
N SER A 250 22.39 -1.75 -11.49
CA SER A 250 21.97 -0.37 -11.73
C SER A 250 20.45 -0.29 -11.83
N PHE A 251 19.88 0.70 -11.16
CA PHE A 251 18.46 1.05 -11.24
C PHE A 251 18.33 2.41 -11.92
N SER A 252 18.87 2.55 -13.13
CA SER A 252 18.86 3.81 -13.88
C SER A 252 17.49 4.07 -14.54
N GLU A 253 17.36 5.18 -15.27
CA GLU A 253 16.17 5.48 -16.05
C GLU A 253 15.83 4.39 -17.09
N ASP A 254 16.84 3.70 -17.61
CA ASP A 254 16.67 2.63 -18.60
C ASP A 254 16.20 1.31 -17.97
N SER A 255 16.64 1.00 -16.73
CA SER A 255 16.33 -0.28 -16.07
C SER A 255 15.19 -0.21 -15.06
N MET A 256 14.88 0.97 -14.53
CA MET A 256 13.76 1.18 -13.61
C MET A 256 13.22 2.60 -13.76
N ARG A 257 12.44 2.82 -14.80
CA ARG A 257 11.92 4.14 -15.16
C ARG A 257 10.95 4.67 -14.10
N GLY A 258 11.11 5.94 -13.75
CA GLY A 258 10.10 6.68 -12.99
C GLY A 258 9.00 7.24 -13.89
N SER A 259 7.75 7.13 -13.47
CA SER A 259 6.60 7.66 -14.21
C SER A 259 5.58 8.32 -13.27
N ASN A 260 4.74 9.19 -13.85
CA ASN A 260 3.66 9.87 -13.14
C ASN A 260 2.31 9.46 -13.77
N PRO A 261 1.62 8.47 -13.19
CA PRO A 261 0.27 8.11 -13.63
C PRO A 261 -0.69 9.29 -13.52
N GLN A 262 -1.65 9.37 -14.45
CA GLN A 262 -2.70 10.39 -14.41
C GLN A 262 -3.77 9.95 -13.41
N VAL A 263 -3.55 10.21 -12.13
CA VAL A 263 -4.47 9.85 -11.02
C VAL A 263 -5.56 10.91 -10.81
N PRO A 264 -6.64 10.62 -10.06
CA PRO A 264 -7.63 11.62 -9.68
C PRO A 264 -6.95 12.74 -8.88
N GLN A 265 -7.21 13.99 -9.26
CA GLN A 265 -6.58 15.18 -8.69
C GLN A 265 -7.48 15.86 -7.67
N GLN A 266 -6.86 16.50 -6.68
CA GLN A 266 -7.58 17.26 -5.65
C GLN A 266 -7.97 18.65 -6.14
N ASP A 267 -9.08 19.17 -5.61
CA ASP A 267 -9.60 20.52 -5.87
C ASP A 267 -9.27 21.52 -4.75
N ASN A 268 -8.61 21.06 -3.69
CA ASN A 268 -8.23 21.84 -2.52
C ASN A 268 -6.73 21.65 -2.18
N TYR A 269 -6.26 22.30 -1.11
CA TYR A 269 -4.84 22.32 -0.76
C TYR A 269 -4.45 21.39 0.40
N SER A 270 -5.40 20.83 1.12
CA SER A 270 -5.14 20.10 2.39
C SER A 270 -5.42 18.59 2.33
N ASP A 271 -6.09 18.11 1.28
CA ASP A 271 -6.48 16.70 1.13
C ASP A 271 -5.40 15.81 0.50
N CYS A 272 -4.17 16.29 0.29
CA CYS A 272 -3.12 15.48 -0.35
C CYS A 272 -2.85 14.16 0.41
N GLY A 273 -2.91 14.21 1.74
CA GLY A 273 -2.84 13.01 2.58
C GLY A 273 -4.05 12.08 2.41
N VAL A 274 -5.24 12.63 2.23
CA VAL A 274 -6.47 11.85 2.00
C VAL A 274 -6.39 11.11 0.65
N TYR A 275 -5.93 11.79 -0.39
CA TYR A 275 -5.71 11.18 -1.71
C TYR A 275 -4.62 10.10 -1.66
N LEU A 276 -3.52 10.33 -0.93
CA LEU A 276 -2.48 9.30 -0.71
C LEU A 276 -3.08 8.01 -0.15
N LEU A 277 -3.90 8.11 0.91
CA LEU A 277 -4.57 6.96 1.52
C LEU A 277 -5.53 6.28 0.54
N GLN A 278 -6.29 7.06 -0.23
CA GLN A 278 -7.19 6.51 -1.24
C GLN A 278 -6.45 5.84 -2.40
N TYR A 279 -5.28 6.33 -2.81
CA TYR A 279 -4.44 5.68 -3.83
C TYR A 279 -4.02 4.28 -3.38
N VAL A 280 -3.56 4.13 -2.14
CA VAL A 280 -3.17 2.83 -1.60
C VAL A 280 -4.38 1.89 -1.51
N GLU A 281 -5.50 2.38 -1.00
CA GLU A 281 -6.72 1.57 -0.90
C GLU A 281 -7.23 1.12 -2.28
N SER A 282 -7.25 2.01 -3.26
CA SER A 282 -7.65 1.69 -4.64
C SER A 282 -6.64 0.75 -5.30
N PHE A 283 -5.35 0.86 -4.97
CA PHE A 283 -4.33 -0.09 -5.43
C PHE A 283 -4.58 -1.50 -4.87
N PHE A 284 -4.98 -1.63 -3.61
CA PHE A 284 -5.32 -2.92 -3.02
C PHE A 284 -6.66 -3.46 -3.55
N GLN A 285 -7.60 -2.57 -3.88
CA GLN A 285 -8.92 -2.95 -4.39
C GLN A 285 -9.00 -3.16 -5.89
N ASN A 286 -8.14 -2.56 -6.70
CA ASN A 286 -8.10 -2.69 -8.18
C ASN A 286 -6.74 -2.16 -8.68
N PRO A 287 -5.64 -2.93 -8.57
CA PRO A 287 -4.32 -2.47 -8.98
C PRO A 287 -4.30 -2.25 -10.50
N PRO A 288 -3.45 -1.33 -11.00
CA PRO A 288 -3.25 -1.17 -12.44
C PRO A 288 -2.76 -2.48 -13.06
N LYS A 289 -3.34 -2.84 -14.22
CA LYS A 289 -2.97 -4.06 -14.98
C LYS A 289 -1.78 -3.85 -15.90
N ASP A 290 -1.58 -2.61 -16.32
CA ASP A 290 -0.49 -2.19 -17.20
C ASP A 290 0.34 -1.13 -16.48
N PHE A 291 1.65 -1.28 -16.57
CA PHE A 291 2.65 -0.40 -15.98
C PHE A 291 3.40 0.40 -17.05
N GLU A 292 3.04 0.26 -18.33
CA GLU A 292 3.58 1.05 -19.42
C GLU A 292 3.03 2.50 -19.40
N PRO A 293 3.90 3.52 -19.45
CA PRO A 293 3.45 4.90 -19.59
C PRO A 293 2.88 5.18 -21.01
N PRO A 294 1.83 6.00 -21.15
CA PRO A 294 1.12 6.73 -20.09
C PRO A 294 0.05 5.87 -19.40
N MET A 295 0.05 5.88 -18.06
CA MET A 295 -0.99 5.24 -17.26
C MET A 295 -2.13 6.24 -17.00
N ASP A 296 -3.30 6.02 -17.61
CA ASP A 296 -4.51 6.82 -17.34
C ASP A 296 -5.33 6.19 -16.22
N LEU A 297 -5.38 6.86 -15.07
CA LEU A 297 -6.08 6.44 -13.87
C LEU A 297 -7.03 7.55 -13.37
N LYS A 298 -7.47 8.49 -14.22
CA LYS A 298 -8.25 9.66 -13.78
C LYS A 298 -9.60 9.30 -13.15
N GLU A 299 -10.15 8.16 -13.54
CA GLU A 299 -11.43 7.64 -13.06
C GLU A 299 -11.24 6.42 -12.15
N TRP A 300 -10.03 6.24 -11.57
CA TRP A 300 -9.69 5.05 -10.81
C TRP A 300 -10.56 4.83 -9.57
N PHE A 301 -11.11 5.91 -9.00
CA PHE A 301 -12.11 5.85 -7.95
C PHE A 301 -13.06 7.05 -7.99
N PRO A 302 -14.31 6.90 -7.50
CA PRO A 302 -15.24 8.02 -7.42
C PRO A 302 -14.81 9.02 -6.34
N LEU A 303 -14.87 10.32 -6.67
CA LEU A 303 -14.47 11.42 -5.77
C LEU A 303 -15.27 11.47 -4.45
N MET A 304 -16.43 10.82 -4.38
CA MET A 304 -17.19 10.71 -3.14
C MET A 304 -16.46 9.91 -2.06
N LEU A 305 -15.50 9.03 -2.41
CA LEU A 305 -14.70 8.29 -1.44
C LEU A 305 -13.72 9.19 -0.70
N VAL A 306 -13.01 10.08 -1.42
CA VAL A 306 -12.10 11.05 -0.78
C VAL A 306 -12.85 12.07 0.06
N LYS A 307 -14.03 12.54 -0.40
CA LYS A 307 -14.87 13.49 0.35
C LYS A 307 -15.31 12.96 1.72
N ARG A 308 -15.60 11.67 1.84
CA ARG A 308 -16.01 11.05 3.11
C ARG A 308 -14.85 10.49 3.93
N LYS A 309 -13.67 10.33 3.33
CA LYS A 309 -12.55 9.56 3.91
C LYS A 309 -12.14 10.05 5.29
N ARG A 310 -12.10 11.38 5.51
CA ARG A 310 -11.82 11.98 6.82
C ARG A 310 -12.78 11.49 7.91
N ALA A 311 -14.08 11.52 7.61
CA ALA A 311 -15.13 11.04 8.52
C ALA A 311 -15.05 9.51 8.71
N ASP A 312 -14.75 8.76 7.66
CA ASP A 312 -14.62 7.31 7.71
C ASP A 312 -13.43 6.87 8.57
N ILE A 313 -12.28 7.54 8.44
CA ILE A 313 -11.10 7.29 9.30
C ILE A 313 -11.43 7.61 10.75
N ARG A 314 -12.11 8.73 11.03
CA ARG A 314 -12.55 9.08 12.39
C ARG A 314 -13.46 8.02 12.99
N LYS A 315 -14.46 7.56 12.24
CA LYS A 315 -15.37 6.49 12.66
C LYS A 315 -14.63 5.17 12.90
N LEU A 316 -13.65 4.85 12.06
CA LEU A 316 -12.81 3.66 12.22
C LEU A 316 -12.02 3.72 13.53
N VAL A 317 -11.38 4.85 13.84
CA VAL A 317 -10.62 5.01 15.08
C VAL A 317 -11.52 4.83 16.31
N LEU A 318 -12.71 5.44 16.30
CA LEU A 318 -13.71 5.29 17.37
C LEU A 318 -14.18 3.83 17.51
N LYS A 319 -14.39 3.13 16.39
CA LYS A 319 -14.75 1.70 16.38
C LYS A 319 -13.65 0.85 17.03
N ILE A 320 -12.38 1.10 16.68
CA ILE A 320 -11.25 0.37 17.25
C ILE A 320 -11.10 0.65 18.75
N GLN A 321 -11.30 1.90 19.18
CA GLN A 321 -11.30 2.26 20.61
C GLN A 321 -12.30 1.42 21.40
N HIS A 322 -13.55 1.38 20.95
CA HIS A 322 -14.59 0.61 21.62
C HIS A 322 -14.24 -0.88 21.72
N GLN A 323 -13.71 -1.46 20.63
CA GLN A 323 -13.26 -2.86 20.62
C GLN A 323 -12.11 -3.13 21.62
N GLN A 324 -11.20 -2.18 21.81
CA GLN A 324 -10.09 -2.33 22.76
C GLN A 324 -10.55 -2.17 24.21
N GLU A 325 -11.51 -1.29 24.48
CA GLU A 325 -12.15 -1.13 25.81
C GLU A 325 -12.88 -2.42 26.22
N ASP A 326 -13.73 -2.96 25.35
CA ASP A 326 -14.49 -4.19 25.62
C ASP A 326 -13.57 -5.40 25.90
N THR A 327 -12.43 -5.47 25.21
CA THR A 327 -11.43 -6.53 25.40
C THR A 327 -10.73 -6.41 26.75
N ASN A 328 -10.37 -5.19 27.17
CA ASN A 328 -9.69 -4.95 28.44
C ASN A 328 -10.59 -5.24 29.64
N ASP A 329 -11.88 -4.91 29.54
CA ASP A 329 -12.87 -5.19 30.58
C ASP A 329 -13.12 -6.70 30.71
N SER A 330 -13.17 -7.41 29.59
CA SER A 330 -13.36 -8.87 29.56
C SER A 330 -12.17 -9.68 30.09
N THR A 331 -10.96 -9.11 30.06
CA THR A 331 -9.73 -9.79 30.54
C THR A 331 -9.41 -9.46 32.02
N SER A 332 -10.17 -8.53 32.62
CA SER A 332 -10.00 -8.08 34.01
C SER A 332 -10.92 -8.78 35.03
N ILE A 333 -11.69 -9.79 34.59
CA ILE A 333 -12.54 -10.67 35.41
C ILE A 333 -11.89 -12.05 35.49
#